data_AF-A0A7I7SR65-F1
#
_entry.id   AF-A0A7I7SR65-F1
#
_cell.length_a   1.000
_cell.length_b   1.000
_cell.length_c   1.000
_cell.angle_alpha   90.00
_cell.angle_beta   90.00
_cell.angle_gamma   90.00
#
_symmetry.space_group_name_H-M   'P 1'
#
loop_
_entity.id
_entity.type
_entity.pdbx_description
1 polymer ?
#
loop_
_entity_poly.entity_id
_entity_poly.type
_entity_poly.pdbx_seq_one_letter_code
_entity_poly.pdbx_strand_id
1 'polypeptide(L)'
;MLYEALAGVYAYPGFDDAVDDEVFRDLVIARVVEPTSLLDVDRVLAEMGRTSASLSTRKRTLRRASAGGYRERIAAACFQTACTTGDLSLVLYDVTTLYFEADKEDDLRKVGYSKERRVDPQIVVGLLVDR
;
A
#
# COMPACT_ATOMS: atom_id res chain seq x y z
N MET A 1 7.61 19.17 -9.04
CA MET A 1 6.52 19.89 -8.35
C MET A 1 5.41 18.95 -7.88
N LEU A 2 4.96 17.94 -8.65
CA LEU A 2 4.02 16.93 -8.12
C LEU A 2 4.70 15.84 -7.27
N TYR A 3 5.77 15.22 -7.80
CA TYR A 3 6.47 14.14 -7.09
C TYR A 3 6.92 14.56 -5.69
N GLU A 4 7.57 15.72 -5.56
CA GLU A 4 8.04 16.24 -4.26
C GLU A 4 6.89 16.45 -3.25
N ALA A 5 5.72 16.90 -3.71
CA ALA A 5 4.56 17.05 -2.84
C ALA A 5 4.07 15.67 -2.34
N LEU A 6 3.98 14.68 -3.22
CA LEU A 6 3.59 13.31 -2.86
C LEU A 6 4.66 12.61 -2.01
N ALA A 7 5.94 12.88 -2.25
CA ALA A 7 7.04 12.42 -1.42
C ALA A 7 6.97 13.03 -0.01
N GLY A 8 6.62 14.31 0.10
CA GLY A 8 6.34 14.95 1.39
C GLY A 8 5.15 14.33 2.12
N VAL A 9 4.05 14.02 1.41
CA VAL A 9 2.90 13.31 1.98
C VAL A 9 3.28 11.88 2.40
N TYR A 10 4.11 11.20 1.62
CA TYR A 10 4.63 9.88 1.96
C TYR A 10 5.51 9.93 3.23
N ALA A 11 6.38 10.92 3.35
CA ALA A 11 7.28 11.07 4.48
C ALA A 11 6.56 11.49 5.76
N TYR A 12 5.45 12.24 5.66
CA TYR A 12 4.77 12.85 6.81
C TYR A 12 4.40 11.87 7.94
N PRO A 13 3.83 10.67 7.69
CA PRO A 13 3.56 9.70 8.74
C PRO A 13 4.81 8.94 9.24
N GLY A 14 6.00 9.32 8.81
CA GLY A 14 7.27 8.65 9.14
C GLY A 14 7.59 7.44 8.27
N PHE A 15 7.06 7.36 7.03
CA PHE A 15 7.29 6.16 6.19
C PHE A 15 8.72 6.01 5.70
N ASP A 16 9.47 7.09 5.50
CA ASP A 16 10.89 7.00 5.10
C ASP A 16 11.71 6.30 6.20
N ASP A 17 11.46 6.63 7.48
CA ASP A 17 12.11 5.95 8.62
C ASP A 17 11.56 4.54 8.81
N ALA A 18 10.24 4.39 8.67
CA ALA A 18 9.58 3.11 8.85
C ALA A 18 9.99 2.12 7.77
N VAL A 19 10.29 2.55 6.54
CA VAL A 19 10.70 1.74 5.40
C VAL A 19 11.70 2.53 4.55
N ASP A 20 12.99 2.32 4.83
CA ASP A 20 14.10 2.90 4.06
C ASP A 20 14.26 2.19 2.69
N ASP A 21 13.33 2.45 1.77
CA ASP A 21 13.29 1.88 0.43
C ASP A 21 12.71 2.89 -0.58
N GLU A 22 13.58 3.67 -1.20
CA GLU A 22 13.17 4.71 -2.16
C GLU A 22 12.43 4.16 -3.37
N VAL A 23 12.76 2.93 -3.81
CA VAL A 23 12.05 2.29 -4.92
C VAL A 23 10.63 1.94 -4.49
N PHE A 24 10.43 1.54 -3.24
CA PHE A 24 9.09 1.31 -2.71
C PHE A 24 8.28 2.61 -2.64
N ARG A 25 8.89 3.71 -2.16
CA ARG A 25 8.29 5.06 -2.20
C ARG A 25 7.86 5.45 -3.62
N ASP A 26 8.73 5.26 -4.61
CA ASP A 26 8.42 5.52 -6.01
C ASP A 26 7.23 4.70 -6.52
N LEU A 27 7.16 3.40 -6.17
CA LEU A 27 6.05 2.53 -6.56
C LEU A 27 4.73 2.95 -5.92
N VAL A 28 4.75 3.41 -4.66
CA VAL A 28 3.56 3.92 -3.96
C VAL A 28 3.09 5.22 -4.61
N ILE A 29 4.00 6.18 -4.83
CA ILE A 29 3.68 7.46 -5.45
C ILE A 29 3.11 7.24 -6.86
N ALA A 30 3.74 6.40 -7.68
CA ALA A 30 3.26 6.09 -9.02
C ALA A 30 1.84 5.50 -9.00
N ARG A 31 1.55 4.57 -8.07
CA ARG A 31 0.21 3.97 -7.89
C ARG A 31 -0.85 4.99 -7.47
N VAL A 32 -0.48 6.00 -6.66
CA VAL A 32 -1.39 7.07 -6.24
C VAL A 32 -1.71 8.01 -7.41
N VAL A 33 -0.72 8.32 -8.25
CA VAL A 33 -0.92 9.16 -9.44
C VAL A 33 -1.74 8.42 -10.49
N GLU A 34 -1.37 7.19 -10.81
CA GLU A 34 -2.06 6.37 -11.79
C GLU A 34 -1.95 4.88 -11.42
N PRO A 35 -3.07 4.19 -11.13
CA PRO A 35 -3.05 2.79 -10.72
C PRO A 35 -2.81 1.86 -11.92
N THR A 36 -1.60 1.90 -12.48
CA THR A 36 -1.18 1.12 -13.65
C THR A 36 -0.46 -0.19 -13.28
N SER A 37 -0.12 -0.96 -14.31
CA SER A 37 0.66 -2.19 -14.21
C SER A 37 2.07 -1.90 -13.69
N LEU A 38 2.71 -2.90 -13.07
CA LEU A 38 4.10 -2.74 -12.62
C LEU A 38 5.04 -2.38 -13.78
N LEU A 39 4.73 -2.79 -15.02
CA LEU A 39 5.55 -2.50 -16.20
C LEU A 39 5.58 -1.00 -16.50
N ASP A 40 4.40 -0.38 -16.51
CA ASP A 40 4.12 0.99 -16.96
C ASP A 40 4.42 2.09 -15.90
N VAL A 41 4.89 1.70 -14.71
CA VAL A 41 5.30 2.65 -13.66
C VAL A 41 6.44 3.58 -14.12
N ASP A 42 7.27 3.15 -15.07
CA ASP A 42 8.34 3.99 -15.61
C ASP A 42 7.81 5.20 -16.39
N ARG A 43 6.75 5.03 -17.18
CA ARG A 43 6.05 6.14 -17.84
C ARG A 43 5.52 7.15 -16.81
N VAL A 44 4.80 6.68 -15.79
CA VAL A 44 4.21 7.54 -14.76
C VAL A 44 5.28 8.35 -14.01
N LEU A 45 6.40 7.71 -13.64
CA LEU A 45 7.51 8.40 -12.99
C LEU A 45 8.20 9.41 -13.93
N ALA A 46 8.36 9.06 -15.21
CA ALA A 46 8.96 9.94 -16.21
C ALA A 46 8.12 11.21 -16.44
N GLU A 47 6.79 11.09 -16.47
CA GLU A 47 5.86 12.23 -16.56
C GLU A 47 6.01 13.21 -15.38
N MET A 48 6.48 12.73 -14.23
CA MET A 48 6.81 13.55 -13.07
C MET A 48 8.29 13.98 -13.01
N GLY A 49 9.09 13.68 -14.03
CA GLY A 49 10.51 14.01 -14.09
C GLY A 49 11.42 13.10 -13.25
N ARG A 50 10.99 11.87 -12.95
CA ARG A 50 11.76 10.88 -12.19
C ARG A 50 12.22 9.73 -13.07
N THR A 51 13.42 9.24 -12.82
CA THR A 51 13.93 8.03 -13.46
C THR A 51 13.51 6.82 -12.66
N SER A 52 12.78 5.90 -13.31
CA SER A 52 12.34 4.67 -12.67
C SER A 52 13.48 3.66 -12.51
N ALA A 53 13.47 2.93 -11.40
CA ALA A 53 14.30 1.74 -11.25
C ALA A 53 13.95 0.68 -12.31
N SER A 54 14.95 -0.15 -12.68
CA SER A 54 14.73 -1.26 -13.62
C SER A 54 13.54 -2.12 -13.18
N LEU A 55 12.82 -2.71 -14.14
CA LEU A 55 11.74 -3.65 -13.85
C LEU A 55 12.19 -4.78 -12.91
N SER A 56 13.43 -5.24 -13.07
CA SER A 56 14.01 -6.28 -12.20
C SER A 56 14.12 -5.82 -10.75
N THR A 57 14.50 -4.55 -10.53
CA THR A 57 14.59 -3.93 -9.21
C THR A 57 13.21 -3.74 -8.61
N ARG A 58 12.25 -3.19 -9.37
CA ARG A 58 10.85 -3.05 -8.94
C ARG A 58 10.25 -4.39 -8.49
N LYS A 59 10.46 -5.46 -9.26
CA LYS A 59 10.03 -6.83 -8.88
C LYS A 59 10.73 -7.36 -7.62
N ARG A 60 11.99 -7.03 -7.39
CA ARG A 60 12.70 -7.38 -6.14
C ARG A 60 12.17 -6.59 -4.96
N THR A 61 11.92 -5.29 -5.14
CA THR A 61 11.31 -4.41 -4.13
C THR A 61 9.96 -4.94 -3.68
N LEU A 62 9.06 -5.33 -4.60
CA LEU A 62 7.77 -5.90 -4.21
C LEU A 62 7.90 -7.23 -3.44
N ARG A 63 8.84 -8.09 -3.82
CA ARG A 63 9.13 -9.33 -3.07
C ARG A 63 9.66 -9.03 -1.67
N ARG A 64 10.57 -8.04 -1.55
CA ARG A 64 11.08 -7.57 -0.27
C ARG A 64 9.97 -6.95 0.57
N ALA A 65 9.08 -6.14 -0.01
CA ALA A 65 7.96 -5.54 0.71
C ALA A 65 7.00 -6.60 1.27
N SER A 66 6.70 -7.63 0.44
CA SER A 66 5.84 -8.75 0.83
C SER A 66 6.44 -9.58 1.98
N ALA A 67 7.73 -9.93 1.90
CA ALA A 67 8.39 -10.78 2.90
C ALA A 67 9.01 -10.02 4.08
N GLY A 68 9.20 -8.70 3.95
CA GLY A 68 10.00 -7.86 4.84
C GLY A 68 9.19 -7.09 5.89
N GLY A 69 7.92 -7.44 6.09
CA GLY A 69 7.06 -6.83 7.11
C GLY A 69 6.77 -5.34 6.86
N TYR A 70 6.75 -4.89 5.60
CA TYR A 70 6.53 -3.47 5.28
C TYR A 70 5.15 -3.03 5.72
N ARG A 71 4.15 -3.90 5.58
CA ARG A 71 2.78 -3.64 6.00
C ARG A 71 2.70 -3.31 7.50
N GLU A 72 3.34 -4.12 8.34
CA GLU A 72 3.32 -3.96 9.80
C GLU A 72 4.04 -2.67 10.21
N ARG A 73 5.17 -2.36 9.57
CA ARG A 73 5.95 -1.15 9.84
C ARG A 73 5.21 0.12 9.41
N ILE A 74 4.59 0.11 8.24
CA ILE A 74 3.75 1.22 7.74
C ILE A 74 2.53 1.41 8.64
N ALA A 75 1.85 0.33 9.02
CA ALA A 75 0.70 0.40 9.93
C ALA A 75 1.08 0.97 11.30
N ALA A 76 2.23 0.56 11.84
CA ALA A 76 2.76 1.12 13.09
C ALA A 76 3.05 2.62 12.97
N ALA A 77 3.67 3.06 11.87
CA ALA A 77 3.95 4.47 11.61
C ALA A 77 2.66 5.32 11.49
N CYS A 78 1.66 4.81 10.77
CA CYS A 78 0.33 5.41 10.74
C CYS A 78 -0.29 5.54 12.14
N PHE A 79 -0.22 4.48 12.94
CA PHE A 79 -0.78 4.47 14.29
C PHE A 79 -0.11 5.51 15.19
N GLN A 80 1.22 5.60 15.18
CA GLN A 80 1.95 6.61 15.96
C GLN A 80 1.60 8.04 15.53
N THR A 81 1.45 8.27 14.22
CA THR A 81 1.05 9.57 13.67
C THR A 81 -0.38 9.94 14.10
N ALA A 82 -1.31 9.00 14.05
CA ALA A 82 -2.68 9.22 14.51
C ALA A 82 -2.74 9.56 16.00
N CYS A 83 -2.03 8.80 16.85
CA CYS A 83 -1.99 9.04 18.30
C CYS A 83 -1.36 10.39 18.70
N THR A 84 -0.56 11.00 17.84
CA THR A 84 0.08 12.30 18.12
C THR A 84 -0.73 13.49 17.59
N THR A 85 -1.70 13.26 16.72
CA THR A 85 -2.49 14.32 16.06
C THR A 85 -3.84 14.57 16.75
N GLY A 86 -4.29 13.70 17.66
CA GLY A 86 -5.52 13.88 18.46
C GLY A 86 -5.84 12.71 19.40
N ASP A 87 -6.88 12.88 20.22
CA ASP A 87 -7.49 11.77 20.97
C ASP A 87 -8.39 10.97 20.02
N LEU A 88 -8.14 9.65 19.92
CA LEU A 88 -8.99 8.69 19.20
C LEU A 88 -10.42 8.72 19.74
N SER A 89 -11.27 9.53 19.13
CA SER A 89 -12.57 9.95 19.71
C SER A 89 -13.77 9.33 19.00
N LEU A 90 -13.62 8.99 17.71
CA LEU A 90 -14.65 8.34 16.91
C LEU A 90 -14.01 7.38 15.91
N VAL A 91 -14.29 6.09 16.05
CA VAL A 91 -13.82 5.04 15.13
C VAL A 91 -14.92 4.78 14.09
N LEU A 92 -14.77 5.32 12.88
CA LEU A 92 -15.57 4.85 11.74
C LEU A 92 -14.91 3.58 11.18
N TYR A 93 -15.68 2.49 11.15
CA TYR A 93 -15.22 1.19 10.63
C TYR A 93 -16.02 0.79 9.41
N ASP A 94 -15.31 0.54 8.30
CA ASP A 94 -15.87 -0.08 7.10
C ASP A 94 -15.09 -1.36 6.77
N VAL A 95 -15.80 -2.38 6.25
CA VAL A 95 -15.21 -3.66 5.83
C VAL A 95 -15.51 -3.89 4.37
N THR A 96 -14.46 -3.86 3.54
CA THR A 96 -14.55 -4.21 2.13
C THR A 96 -13.88 -5.56 1.89
N THR A 97 -14.55 -6.43 1.15
CA THR A 97 -14.00 -7.71 0.69
C THR A 97 -13.53 -7.56 -0.76
N LEU A 98 -12.22 -7.75 -1.00
CA LEU A 98 -11.65 -7.83 -2.34
C LEU A 98 -11.67 -9.28 -2.81
N TYR A 99 -12.38 -9.53 -3.92
CA TYR A 99 -12.49 -10.85 -4.54
C TYR A 99 -11.36 -11.07 -5.54
N PHE A 100 -10.81 -12.29 -5.56
CA PHE A 100 -9.82 -12.71 -6.53
C PHE A 100 -10.22 -14.06 -7.13
N GLU A 101 -10.19 -14.16 -8.46
CA GLU A 101 -10.26 -15.45 -9.16
C GLU A 101 -8.92 -16.16 -8.99
N ALA A 102 -8.80 -16.93 -7.92
CA ALA A 102 -7.58 -17.67 -7.60
C ALA A 102 -7.92 -19.05 -7.08
N ASP A 103 -7.31 -20.07 -7.66
CA ASP A 103 -7.63 -21.46 -7.33
C ASP A 103 -7.16 -21.89 -5.92
N LYS A 104 -6.27 -21.11 -5.29
CA LYS A 104 -5.63 -21.46 -4.00
C LYS A 104 -5.53 -20.27 -3.06
N GLU A 105 -5.74 -20.54 -1.79
CA GLU A 105 -5.42 -19.61 -0.70
C GLU A 105 -3.93 -19.29 -0.65
N ASP A 106 -3.62 -18.13 -0.07
CA ASP A 106 -2.27 -17.80 0.41
C ASP A 106 -2.36 -17.06 1.74
N ASP A 107 -1.26 -16.44 2.18
CA ASP A 107 -1.20 -15.74 3.48
C ASP A 107 -2.13 -14.53 3.55
N LEU A 108 -2.52 -13.95 2.42
CA LEU A 108 -3.39 -12.78 2.33
C LEU A 108 -4.81 -13.13 1.90
N ARG A 109 -4.95 -14.05 0.94
CA ARG A 109 -6.22 -14.47 0.34
C ARG A 109 -6.68 -15.75 1.02
N LYS A 110 -7.77 -15.66 1.79
CA LYS A 110 -8.38 -16.81 2.48
C LYS A 110 -9.80 -17.02 1.98
N VAL A 111 -10.25 -18.27 1.89
CA VAL A 111 -11.67 -18.56 1.66
C VAL A 111 -12.43 -18.09 2.89
N GLY A 112 -13.49 -17.32 2.68
CA GLY A 112 -14.27 -16.75 3.76
C GLY A 112 -15.77 -16.75 3.46
N TYR A 113 -16.54 -16.20 4.40
CA TYR A 113 -17.99 -16.10 4.25
C TYR A 113 -18.35 -15.12 3.13
N SER A 114 -18.59 -15.65 1.93
CA SER A 114 -19.24 -14.93 0.84
C SER A 114 -20.76 -15.08 0.99
N LYS A 115 -21.50 -13.96 0.90
CA LYS A 115 -22.99 -13.98 0.86
C LYS A 115 -23.51 -14.80 -0.33
N GLU A 116 -22.68 -14.98 -1.36
CA GLU A 116 -22.96 -15.74 -2.58
C GLU A 116 -22.38 -17.17 -2.56
N ARG A 117 -21.83 -17.64 -1.42
CA ARG A 117 -21.17 -18.95 -1.27
C ARG A 117 -20.03 -19.20 -2.27
N ARG A 118 -19.32 -18.15 -2.68
CA ARG A 118 -18.14 -18.29 -3.56
C ARG A 118 -17.00 -18.98 -2.83
N VAL A 119 -16.32 -19.88 -3.54
CA VAL A 119 -15.23 -20.72 -3.01
C VAL A 119 -13.85 -20.08 -3.21
N ASP A 120 -13.79 -18.99 -3.97
CA ASP A 120 -12.52 -18.31 -4.27
C ASP A 120 -12.05 -17.46 -3.10
N PRO A 121 -10.74 -17.35 -2.89
CA PRO A 121 -10.17 -16.70 -1.73
C PRO A 121 -10.26 -15.17 -1.85
N GLN A 122 -10.53 -14.52 -0.72
CA GLN A 122 -10.81 -13.10 -0.61
C GLN A 122 -9.85 -12.41 0.36
N ILE A 123 -9.66 -11.10 0.21
CA ILE A 123 -8.96 -10.25 1.18
C ILE A 123 -9.98 -9.36 1.87
N VAL A 124 -9.97 -9.37 3.20
CA VAL A 124 -10.83 -8.48 4.01
C VAL A 124 -10.04 -7.25 4.40
N VAL A 125 -10.52 -6.07 4.03
CA VAL A 125 -9.91 -4.78 4.35
C VAL A 125 -10.81 -4.04 5.32
N GLY A 126 -10.27 -3.72 6.50
CA GLY A 126 -10.91 -2.82 7.46
C GLY A 126 -10.34 -1.42 7.33
N LEU A 127 -11.19 -0.40 7.19
CA LEU A 127 -10.79 1.01 7.27
C LEU A 127 -11.13 1.53 8.67
N LEU A 128 -10.17 2.16 9.34
CA LEU A 128 -10.37 2.87 10.59
C LEU A 128 -10.07 4.35 10.35
N VAL A 129 -11.02 5.23 10.66
CA VAL A 129 -10.86 6.68 10.57
C VAL A 129 -11.07 7.31 11.94
N ASP A 130 -10.22 8.27 12.28
CA ASP A 130 -10.32 9.16 13.45
C ASP A 130 -10.48 10.62 12.99
N ARG A 131 -11.00 11.51 13.85
CA ARG A 131 -11.33 12.90 13.50
C ARG A 131 -10.18 13.89 13.60
#